data_AF-A0A934DVU6-F1
#
_entry.id   AF-A0A934DVU6-F1
#
_cell.length_a   1.000
_cell.length_b   1.000
_cell.length_c   1.000
_cell.angle_alpha   90.00
_cell.angle_beta   90.00
_cell.angle_gamma   90.00
#
_symmetry.space_group_name_H-M   'P 1'
#
loop_
_entity.id
_entity.type
_entity.pdbx_description
1 polymer ?
#
loop_
_entity_poly.entity_id
_entity_poly.type
_entity_poly.pdbx_seq_one_letter_code
_entity_poly.pdbx_strand_id
1 'polypeptide(L)'
;MTNMRKAGGIAAVVAAATYVFAMGLFATTMKPMADESIVFEQYMAFLSAHETLVFAWHSSMYFVNGICLVVLVLALHERLRDGSPRLAKIASAFGFIWVALVFLSGLILNGGTSALLKLYDRAPAQAEALKHALDAITSGIDSSDRLLGSLWVGLVSVAALRTKDFAQAINLFGLAIGAAGLVGTAVPGLAAVSYIFGLGAIVWWLALGYCMLRGQGAAASAKE
;
A
#
# COMPACT_ATOMS: atom_id res chain seq x y z
N MET A 1 -20.03 3.04 -15.89
CA MET A 1 -20.06 2.20 -14.67
C MET A 1 -19.27 0.89 -14.81
N THR A 2 -19.45 0.11 -15.89
CA THR A 2 -18.73 -1.18 -16.06
C THR A 2 -17.20 -1.04 -16.16
N ASN A 3 -16.71 0.03 -16.81
CA ASN A 3 -15.28 0.27 -17.00
C ASN A 3 -14.56 0.58 -15.68
N MET A 4 -15.14 1.46 -14.85
CA MET A 4 -14.53 1.83 -13.56
C MET A 4 -14.55 0.67 -12.56
N ARG A 5 -15.64 -0.12 -12.53
CA ARG A 5 -15.69 -1.34 -11.70
C ARG A 5 -14.60 -2.33 -12.09
N LYS A 6 -14.41 -2.61 -13.39
CA LYS A 6 -13.36 -3.50 -13.86
C LYS A 6 -11.97 -2.95 -13.55
N ALA A 7 -11.74 -1.67 -13.85
CA ALA A 7 -10.48 -1.00 -13.58
C ALA A 7 -10.11 -1.06 -12.10
N GLY A 8 -11.06 -0.76 -11.20
CA GLY A 8 -10.86 -0.90 -9.75
C GLY A 8 -10.59 -2.34 -9.33
N GLY A 9 -11.27 -3.32 -9.94
CA GLY A 9 -11.02 -4.74 -9.67
C GLY A 9 -9.61 -5.19 -10.06
N ILE A 10 -9.14 -4.80 -11.25
CA ILE A 10 -7.76 -5.05 -11.71
C ILE A 10 -6.77 -4.33 -10.79
N ALA A 11 -7.03 -3.06 -10.48
CA ALA A 11 -6.17 -2.25 -9.62
C ALA A 11 -6.01 -2.87 -8.21
N ALA A 12 -7.08 -3.40 -7.63
CA ALA A 12 -7.01 -4.11 -6.34
C ALA A 12 -6.11 -5.36 -6.42
N VAL A 13 -6.25 -6.17 -7.47
CA VAL A 13 -5.41 -7.37 -7.66
C VAL A 13 -3.95 -6.99 -7.88
N VAL A 14 -3.68 -5.96 -8.69
CA VAL A 14 -2.31 -5.49 -8.93
C VAL A 14 -1.70 -4.90 -7.66
N ALA A 15 -2.46 -4.12 -6.87
CA ALA A 15 -2.00 -3.60 -5.59
C ALA A 15 -1.61 -4.72 -4.60
N ALA A 16 -2.40 -5.80 -4.53
CA ALA A 16 -2.03 -6.98 -3.76
C ALA A 16 -0.75 -7.65 -4.31
N ALA A 17 -0.63 -7.76 -5.64
CA ALA A 17 0.53 -8.35 -6.28
C ALA A 17 1.82 -7.57 -6.02
N THR A 18 1.79 -6.23 -5.95
CA THR A 18 2.99 -5.45 -5.62
C THR A 18 3.50 -5.74 -4.20
N TYR A 19 2.60 -5.96 -3.24
CA TYR A 19 2.97 -6.34 -1.88
C TYR A 19 3.56 -7.75 -1.83
N VAL A 20 2.93 -8.73 -2.49
CA VAL A 20 3.45 -10.10 -2.57
C VAL A 20 4.82 -10.13 -3.25
N PHE A 21 4.98 -9.37 -4.34
CA PHE A 21 6.26 -9.22 -5.02
C PHE A 21 7.33 -8.64 -4.11
N ALA A 22 7.03 -7.54 -3.40
CA ALA A 22 7.95 -6.90 -2.47
C ALA A 22 8.36 -7.84 -1.32
N MET A 23 7.41 -8.56 -0.74
CA MET A 23 7.68 -9.56 0.30
C MET A 23 8.53 -10.72 -0.23
N GLY A 24 8.27 -11.19 -1.46
CA GLY A 24 9.05 -12.24 -2.10
C GLY A 24 10.50 -11.82 -2.34
N LEU A 25 10.73 -10.60 -2.83
CA LEU A 25 12.06 -10.03 -2.98
C LEU A 25 12.76 -9.86 -1.62
N PHE A 26 12.06 -9.37 -0.60
CA PHE A 26 12.60 -9.26 0.74
C PHE A 26 13.04 -10.61 1.32
N ALA A 27 12.20 -11.64 1.18
CA ALA A 27 12.48 -12.98 1.68
C ALA A 27 13.64 -13.69 0.99
N THR A 28 14.04 -13.24 -0.22
CA THR A 28 15.04 -13.93 -1.05
C THR A 28 16.33 -13.14 -1.19
N THR A 29 16.28 -11.90 -1.67
CA THR A 29 17.48 -11.12 -2.06
C THR A 29 17.60 -9.79 -1.32
N MET A 30 16.51 -9.12 -0.99
CA MET A 30 16.52 -7.74 -0.50
C MET A 30 16.66 -7.60 1.02
N LYS A 31 16.93 -8.69 1.74
CA LYS A 31 17.14 -8.66 3.19
C LYS A 31 18.17 -7.60 3.63
N PRO A 32 19.35 -7.45 2.98
CA PRO A 32 20.34 -6.44 3.37
C PRO A 32 19.82 -5.00 3.32
N MET A 33 18.82 -4.69 2.48
CA MET A 33 18.28 -3.34 2.34
C MET A 33 17.41 -2.91 3.53
N ALA A 34 16.88 -3.86 4.30
CA ALA A 34 16.04 -3.57 5.48
C ALA A 34 16.63 -4.15 6.78
N ASP A 35 17.89 -4.56 6.77
CA ASP A 35 18.60 -4.98 7.97
C ASP A 35 19.15 -3.74 8.69
N GLU A 36 18.53 -3.36 9.80
CA GLU A 36 18.95 -2.18 10.60
C GLU A 36 20.33 -2.36 11.25
N SER A 37 20.84 -3.59 11.32
CA SER A 37 22.14 -3.92 11.93
C SER A 37 23.28 -4.02 10.93
N ILE A 38 22.99 -3.89 9.62
CA ILE A 38 24.00 -3.98 8.58
C ILE A 38 25.01 -2.83 8.71
N VAL A 39 26.28 -3.15 8.53
CA VAL A 39 27.35 -2.15 8.46
C VAL A 39 27.18 -1.34 7.17
N PHE A 40 27.35 -0.01 7.25
CA PHE A 40 27.04 0.90 6.15
C PHE A 40 27.78 0.57 4.84
N GLU A 41 29.05 0.18 4.90
CA GLU A 41 29.82 -0.22 3.72
C GLU A 41 29.24 -1.48 3.04
N GLN A 42 28.73 -2.44 3.82
CA GLN A 42 28.09 -3.64 3.29
C GLN A 42 26.74 -3.30 2.64
N TYR A 43 25.98 -2.38 3.25
CA TYR A 43 24.77 -1.84 2.64
C TYR A 43 25.07 -1.19 1.29
N MET A 44 26.09 -0.33 1.22
CA MET A 44 26.48 0.36 -0.01
C MET A 44 27.02 -0.60 -1.09
N ALA A 45 27.78 -1.62 -0.70
CA ALA A 45 28.23 -2.67 -1.61
C ALA A 45 27.05 -3.46 -2.19
N PHE A 46 26.04 -3.79 -1.37
CA PHE A 46 24.84 -4.46 -1.85
C PHE A 46 24.03 -3.56 -2.80
N LEU A 47 23.80 -2.31 -2.38
CA LEU A 47 23.01 -1.34 -3.13
C LEU A 47 23.62 -1.06 -4.51
N SER A 48 24.92 -0.81 -4.58
CA SER A 48 25.62 -0.56 -5.85
C SER A 48 25.58 -1.77 -6.79
N ALA A 49 25.69 -2.99 -6.26
CA ALA A 49 25.59 -4.22 -7.05
C ALA A 49 24.15 -4.51 -7.56
N HIS A 50 23.11 -3.95 -6.92
CA HIS A 50 21.71 -4.27 -7.19
C HIS A 50 20.85 -3.04 -7.48
N GLU A 51 21.43 -1.93 -7.94
CA GLU A 51 20.75 -0.64 -8.10
C GLU A 51 19.43 -0.76 -8.89
N THR A 52 19.44 -1.44 -10.04
CA THR A 52 18.25 -1.63 -10.86
C THR A 52 17.17 -2.44 -10.14
N LEU A 53 17.56 -3.45 -9.37
CA LEU A 53 16.62 -4.28 -8.62
C LEU A 53 16.01 -3.48 -7.46
N VAL A 54 16.80 -2.66 -6.77
CA VAL A 54 16.33 -1.76 -5.70
C VAL A 54 15.36 -0.72 -6.25
N PHE A 55 15.69 -0.10 -7.39
CA PHE A 55 14.80 0.81 -8.08
C PHE A 55 13.47 0.14 -8.47
N ALA A 56 13.52 -1.07 -9.02
CA ALA A 56 12.32 -1.82 -9.40
C ALA A 56 11.48 -2.19 -8.17
N TRP A 57 12.13 -2.57 -7.06
CA TRP A 57 11.47 -2.91 -5.81
C TRP A 57 10.71 -1.71 -5.23
N HIS A 58 11.38 -0.56 -5.04
CA HIS A 58 10.73 0.68 -4.60
C HIS A 58 9.64 1.12 -5.58
N SER A 59 9.92 1.16 -6.89
CA SER A 59 8.95 1.59 -7.90
C SER A 59 7.68 0.72 -7.91
N SER A 60 7.82 -0.59 -7.68
CA SER A 60 6.66 -1.48 -7.55
C SER A 60 5.81 -1.15 -6.32
N MET A 61 6.44 -0.92 -5.16
CA MET A 61 5.77 -0.65 -3.90
C MET A 61 5.10 0.72 -3.86
N TYR A 62 5.69 1.73 -4.48
CA TYR A 62 5.21 3.11 -4.35
C TYR A 62 4.50 3.61 -5.61
N PHE A 63 5.09 3.45 -6.79
CA PHE A 63 4.51 4.02 -8.01
C PHE A 63 3.41 3.14 -8.59
N VAL A 64 3.70 1.86 -8.80
CA VAL A 64 2.71 0.91 -9.35
C VAL A 64 1.54 0.77 -8.37
N ASN A 65 1.83 0.57 -7.08
CA ASN A 65 0.79 0.49 -6.06
C ASN A 65 0.01 1.80 -5.93
N GLY A 66 0.68 2.97 -5.88
CA GLY A 66 0.03 4.28 -5.76
C GLY A 66 -0.93 4.57 -6.92
N ILE A 67 -0.55 4.25 -8.17
CA ILE A 67 -1.42 4.38 -9.34
C ILE A 67 -2.65 3.47 -9.20
N CYS A 68 -2.45 2.22 -8.76
CA CYS A 68 -3.56 1.30 -8.54
C CYS A 68 -4.49 1.80 -7.42
N LEU A 69 -3.95 2.34 -6.33
CA LEU A 69 -4.73 2.91 -5.25
C LEU A 69 -5.57 4.09 -5.71
N VAL A 70 -5.06 4.99 -6.57
CA VAL A 70 -5.88 6.08 -7.16
C VAL A 70 -7.12 5.51 -7.84
N VAL A 71 -6.93 4.52 -8.72
CA VAL A 71 -8.02 3.90 -9.48
C VAL A 71 -9.00 3.19 -8.55
N LEU A 72 -8.48 2.47 -7.55
CA LEU A 72 -9.29 1.74 -6.59
C LEU A 72 -10.12 2.67 -5.69
N VAL A 73 -9.54 3.77 -5.20
CA VAL A 73 -10.24 4.80 -4.41
C VAL A 73 -11.41 5.38 -5.22
N LEU A 74 -11.17 5.75 -6.47
CA LEU A 74 -12.22 6.26 -7.37
C LEU A 74 -13.32 5.23 -7.64
N ALA A 75 -12.94 3.98 -7.92
CA ALA A 75 -13.89 2.92 -8.21
C ALA A 75 -14.77 2.57 -7.00
N LEU A 76 -14.21 2.57 -5.79
CA LEU A 76 -14.95 2.38 -4.55
C LEU A 76 -15.84 3.57 -4.23
N HIS A 77 -15.38 4.80 -4.48
CA HIS A 77 -16.21 5.99 -4.34
C HIS A 77 -17.45 5.91 -5.22
N GLU A 78 -17.28 5.65 -6.52
CA GLU A 78 -18.40 5.53 -7.47
C GLU A 78 -19.38 4.44 -7.05
N ARG A 79 -18.88 3.31 -6.53
CA ARG A 79 -19.73 2.20 -6.10
C ARG A 79 -20.54 2.53 -4.85
N LEU A 80 -19.94 3.22 -3.88
CA LEU A 80 -20.53 3.42 -2.55
C LEU A 80 -21.29 4.74 -2.39
N ARG A 81 -21.11 5.70 -3.32
CA ARG A 81 -21.66 7.05 -3.16
C ARG A 81 -23.20 7.10 -3.13
N ASP A 82 -23.89 6.18 -3.80
CA ASP A 82 -25.35 6.21 -3.89
C ASP A 82 -26.00 5.72 -2.59
N GLY A 83 -25.42 4.69 -1.95
CA GLY A 83 -25.95 4.14 -0.70
C GLY A 83 -25.31 4.70 0.58
N SER A 84 -24.13 5.33 0.52
CA SER A 84 -23.46 5.94 1.68
C SER A 84 -22.60 7.16 1.30
N PRO A 85 -23.22 8.25 0.78
CA PRO A 85 -22.52 9.36 0.15
C PRO A 85 -21.50 10.06 1.05
N ARG A 86 -21.84 10.28 2.33
CA ARG A 86 -20.93 10.96 3.29
C ARG A 86 -19.71 10.11 3.59
N LEU A 87 -19.91 8.82 3.88
CA LEU A 87 -18.80 7.90 4.17
C LEU A 87 -17.93 7.66 2.94
N ALA A 88 -18.53 7.50 1.76
CA ALA A 88 -17.79 7.35 0.51
C ALA A 88 -16.87 8.55 0.25
N LYS A 89 -17.35 9.78 0.49
CA LYS A 89 -16.53 11.01 0.38
C LYS A 89 -15.38 11.04 1.39
N ILE A 90 -15.67 10.80 2.67
CA ILE A 90 -14.65 10.82 3.74
C ILE A 90 -13.59 9.73 3.51
N ALA A 91 -14.02 8.51 3.16
CA ALA A 91 -13.11 7.42 2.83
C ALA A 91 -12.20 7.80 1.65
N SER A 92 -12.76 8.41 0.60
CA SER A 92 -11.97 8.84 -0.56
C SER A 92 -10.94 9.90 -0.20
N ALA A 93 -11.29 10.85 0.67
CA ALA A 93 -10.35 11.86 1.14
C ALA A 93 -9.14 11.22 1.84
N PHE A 94 -9.36 10.32 2.80
CA PHE A 94 -8.27 9.59 3.44
C PHE A 94 -7.48 8.72 2.47
N GLY A 95 -8.16 8.06 1.53
CA GLY A 95 -7.52 7.27 0.47
C GLY A 95 -6.57 8.11 -0.39
N PHE A 96 -6.98 9.30 -0.83
CA PHE A 96 -6.11 10.17 -1.64
C PHE A 96 -4.97 10.79 -0.85
N ILE A 97 -5.17 11.15 0.42
CA ILE A 97 -4.07 11.61 1.29
C ILE A 97 -3.03 10.50 1.43
N TRP A 98 -3.48 9.26 1.66
CA TRP A 98 -2.58 8.11 1.74
C TRP A 98 -1.81 7.88 0.44
N VAL A 99 -2.51 7.88 -0.71
CA VAL A 99 -1.89 7.79 -2.04
C VAL A 99 -0.78 8.84 -2.22
N ALA A 100 -1.02 10.09 -1.82
CA ALA A 100 -0.03 11.15 -1.94
C ALA A 100 1.24 10.84 -1.13
N LEU A 101 1.09 10.27 0.09
CA LEU A 101 2.22 9.85 0.92
C LEU A 101 2.96 8.63 0.33
N VAL A 102 2.23 7.68 -0.27
CA VAL A 102 2.83 6.54 -0.98
C VAL A 102 3.72 7.04 -2.13
N PHE A 103 3.24 7.98 -2.95
CA PHE A 103 4.06 8.58 -4.00
C PHE A 103 5.25 9.37 -3.44
N LEU A 104 5.04 10.15 -2.39
CA LEU A 104 6.10 10.93 -1.75
C LEU A 104 7.23 10.03 -1.25
N SER A 105 6.91 8.92 -0.60
CA SER A 105 7.91 7.95 -0.14
C SER A 105 8.72 7.38 -1.31
N GLY A 106 8.04 6.96 -2.38
CA GLY A 106 8.72 6.44 -3.58
C GLY A 106 9.63 7.45 -4.29
N LEU A 107 9.23 8.74 -4.32
CA LEU A 107 10.06 9.81 -4.87
C LEU A 107 11.32 10.04 -4.03
N ILE A 108 11.16 10.09 -2.71
CA ILE A 108 12.27 10.27 -1.76
C ILE A 108 13.21 9.08 -1.79
N LEU A 109 12.71 7.84 -1.78
CA LEU A 109 13.56 6.65 -1.79
C LEU A 109 14.34 6.50 -3.09
N ASN A 110 13.70 6.63 -4.25
CA ASN A 110 14.41 6.49 -5.53
C ASN A 110 15.40 7.64 -5.77
N GLY A 111 15.00 8.88 -5.49
CA GLY A 111 15.87 10.04 -5.61
C GLY A 111 17.01 10.02 -4.57
N GLY A 112 16.70 9.68 -3.33
CA GLY A 112 17.62 9.57 -2.21
C GLY A 112 18.65 8.46 -2.40
N THR A 113 18.22 7.29 -2.87
CA THR A 113 19.13 6.17 -3.21
C THR A 113 20.13 6.58 -4.29
N SER A 114 19.66 7.29 -5.33
CA SER A 114 20.52 7.80 -6.40
C SER A 114 21.51 8.86 -5.90
N ALA A 115 21.08 9.72 -4.97
CA ALA A 115 21.96 10.72 -4.34
C ALA A 115 22.99 10.06 -3.42
N LEU A 116 22.58 9.03 -2.68
CA LEU A 116 23.40 8.27 -1.76
C LEU A 116 24.56 7.57 -2.50
N LEU A 117 24.28 6.89 -3.62
CA LEU A 117 25.30 6.25 -4.46
C LEU A 117 26.35 7.26 -4.96
N LYS A 118 25.91 8.43 -5.44
CA LYS A 118 26.83 9.50 -5.92
C LYS A 118 27.67 10.11 -4.81
N LEU A 119 27.13 10.19 -3.60
CA LEU A 119 27.79 10.82 -2.46
C LEU A 119 28.80 9.88 -1.81
N TYR A 120 28.54 8.57 -1.80
CA TYR A 120 29.40 7.57 -1.17
C TYR A 120 30.84 7.60 -1.69
N ASP A 121 31.03 7.73 -3.01
CA ASP A 121 32.36 7.79 -3.63
C ASP A 121 33.18 9.04 -3.22
N ARG A 122 32.49 10.11 -2.80
CA ARG A 122 33.11 11.42 -2.54
C ARG A 122 33.25 11.73 -1.06
N ALA A 123 32.27 11.34 -0.26
CA ALA A 123 32.17 11.66 1.15
C ALA A 123 31.37 10.57 1.91
N PRO A 124 31.99 9.43 2.25
CA PRO A 124 31.31 8.30 2.90
C PRO A 124 30.57 8.68 4.19
N ALA A 125 31.18 9.49 5.05
CA ALA A 125 30.54 9.93 6.29
C ALA A 125 29.28 10.80 6.05
N GLN A 126 29.27 11.61 4.99
CA GLN A 126 28.09 12.39 4.61
C GLN A 126 27.01 11.51 3.97
N ALA A 127 27.42 10.47 3.24
CA ALA A 127 26.51 9.48 2.69
C ALA A 127 25.80 8.69 3.81
N GLU A 128 26.53 8.27 4.84
CA GLU A 128 25.94 7.60 6.01
C GLU A 128 24.93 8.48 6.73
N ALA A 129 25.26 9.75 6.96
CA ALA A 129 24.32 10.73 7.52
C ALA A 129 23.08 10.92 6.65
N LEU A 130 23.24 10.98 5.32
CA LEU A 130 22.11 11.03 4.38
C LEU A 130 21.25 9.76 4.46
N LYS A 131 21.86 8.58 4.58
CA LYS A 131 21.13 7.32 4.74
C LYS A 131 20.25 7.33 5.99
N HIS A 132 20.80 7.73 7.14
CA HIS A 132 20.01 7.86 8.37
C HIS A 132 18.86 8.87 8.23
N ALA A 133 19.10 10.00 7.56
CA ALA A 133 18.07 10.98 7.30
C ALA A 133 16.96 10.42 6.40
N LEU A 134 17.33 9.70 5.34
CA LEU A 134 16.37 9.02 4.45
C LEU A 134 15.54 8.01 5.24
N ASP A 135 16.16 7.14 6.04
CA ASP A 135 15.47 6.13 6.85
C ASP A 135 14.47 6.75 7.81
N ALA A 136 14.87 7.80 8.53
CA ALA A 136 14.00 8.48 9.49
C ALA A 136 12.77 9.09 8.79
N ILE A 137 12.98 9.75 7.64
CA ILE A 137 11.91 10.39 6.88
C ILE A 137 10.98 9.34 6.27
N THR A 138 11.52 8.31 5.61
CA THR A 138 10.73 7.32 4.90
C THR A 138 10.01 6.39 5.87
N SER A 139 10.62 6.01 7.00
CA SER A 139 9.92 5.27 8.07
C SER A 139 8.73 6.05 8.62
N GLY A 140 8.89 7.37 8.82
CA GLY A 140 7.79 8.25 9.23
C GLY A 140 6.66 8.30 8.21
N ILE A 141 6.97 8.48 6.92
CA ILE A 141 5.97 8.53 5.85
C ILE A 141 5.31 7.17 5.66
N ASP A 142 6.08 6.10 5.62
CA ASP A 142 5.60 4.74 5.36
C ASP A 142 4.68 4.28 6.48
N SER A 143 4.90 4.71 7.73
CA SER A 143 3.97 4.46 8.85
C SER A 143 2.54 5.00 8.64
N SER A 144 2.33 5.85 7.63
CA SER A 144 1.00 6.35 7.27
C SER A 144 0.06 5.26 6.76
N ASP A 145 0.57 4.12 6.30
CA ASP A 145 -0.24 2.95 5.94
C ASP A 145 -1.10 2.44 7.11
N ARG A 146 -0.50 2.33 8.29
CA ARG A 146 -1.12 1.86 9.53
C ARG A 146 -2.18 2.82 10.05
N LEU A 147 -2.09 4.10 9.71
CA LEU A 147 -3.07 5.11 10.08
C LEU A 147 -4.09 5.37 8.96
N LEU A 148 -3.65 5.95 7.85
CA LEU A 148 -4.49 6.41 6.76
C LEU A 148 -5.03 5.23 5.93
N GLY A 149 -4.20 4.23 5.66
CA GLY A 149 -4.63 3.00 5.00
C GLY A 149 -5.70 2.28 5.83
N SER A 150 -5.47 2.13 7.14
CA SER A 150 -6.44 1.55 8.07
C SER A 150 -7.75 2.33 8.15
N LEU A 151 -7.68 3.67 8.22
CA LEU A 151 -8.87 4.54 8.17
C LEU A 151 -9.63 4.33 6.87
N TRP A 152 -8.94 4.34 5.74
CA TRP A 152 -9.55 4.16 4.44
C TRP A 152 -10.26 2.80 4.32
N VAL A 153 -9.56 1.69 4.61
CA VAL A 153 -10.13 0.34 4.56
C VAL A 153 -11.32 0.20 5.53
N GLY A 154 -11.19 0.71 6.75
CA GLY A 154 -12.26 0.70 7.74
C GLY A 154 -13.49 1.47 7.27
N LEU A 155 -13.32 2.70 6.79
CA LEU A 155 -14.42 3.54 6.31
C LEU A 155 -15.11 2.98 5.07
N VAL A 156 -14.34 2.44 4.11
CA VAL A 156 -14.88 1.71 2.95
C VAL A 156 -15.74 0.54 3.44
N SER A 157 -15.26 -0.21 4.43
CA SER A 157 -15.96 -1.36 4.98
C SER A 157 -17.24 -0.97 5.72
N VAL A 158 -17.25 0.12 6.50
CA VAL A 158 -18.47 0.66 7.12
C VAL A 158 -19.49 1.07 6.06
N ALA A 159 -19.05 1.78 5.01
CA ALA A 159 -19.93 2.21 3.93
C ALA A 159 -20.54 0.98 3.21
N ALA A 160 -19.71 -0.01 2.87
CA ALA A 160 -20.13 -1.23 2.19
C ALA A 160 -21.10 -2.10 3.00
N LEU A 161 -21.01 -2.11 4.34
CA LEU A 161 -21.98 -2.79 5.19
C LEU A 161 -23.37 -2.14 5.12
N ARG A 162 -23.43 -0.81 4.98
CA ARG A 162 -24.71 -0.07 4.87
C ARG A 162 -25.38 -0.28 3.53
N THR A 163 -24.59 -0.43 2.46
CA THR A 163 -25.12 -0.58 1.10
C THR A 163 -25.34 -2.02 0.68
N LYS A 164 -24.77 -3.00 1.41
CA LYS A 164 -24.72 -4.43 1.04
C LYS A 164 -24.05 -4.69 -0.32
N ASP A 165 -23.17 -3.79 -0.76
CA ASP A 165 -22.49 -3.87 -2.07
C ASP A 165 -21.44 -4.98 -2.14
N PHE A 166 -20.97 -5.47 -1.00
CA PHE A 166 -19.99 -6.54 -0.88
C PHE A 166 -20.44 -7.56 0.16
N ALA A 167 -19.91 -8.78 0.08
CA ALA A 167 -20.19 -9.82 1.06
C ALA A 167 -19.84 -9.34 2.47
N GLN A 168 -20.73 -9.61 3.43
CA GLN A 168 -20.57 -9.15 4.81
C GLN A 168 -19.23 -9.58 5.42
N ALA A 169 -18.75 -10.79 5.07
CA ALA A 169 -17.45 -11.29 5.51
C ALA A 169 -16.28 -10.39 5.08
N ILE A 170 -16.29 -9.87 3.85
CA ILE A 170 -15.23 -8.98 3.33
C ILE A 170 -15.21 -7.67 4.10
N ASN A 171 -16.40 -7.11 4.38
CA ASN A 171 -16.50 -5.84 5.08
C ASN A 171 -16.17 -5.99 6.58
N LEU A 172 -16.59 -7.07 7.23
CA LEU A 172 -16.20 -7.34 8.62
C LEU A 172 -14.69 -7.58 8.74
N PHE A 173 -14.11 -8.29 7.78
CA PHE A 173 -12.67 -8.47 7.71
C PHE A 173 -11.93 -7.14 7.53
N GLY A 174 -12.38 -6.30 6.59
CA GLY A 174 -11.83 -4.95 6.38
C GLY A 174 -11.93 -4.05 7.63
N LEU A 175 -13.06 -4.12 8.35
CA LEU A 175 -13.20 -3.46 9.64
C LEU A 175 -12.20 -3.98 10.68
N ALA A 176 -12.03 -5.29 10.78
CA ALA A 176 -11.13 -5.90 11.76
C ALA A 176 -9.67 -5.49 11.51
N ILE A 177 -9.20 -5.56 10.27
CA ILE A 177 -7.82 -5.17 9.92
C ILE A 177 -7.60 -3.66 10.05
N GLY A 178 -8.60 -2.84 9.70
CA GLY A 178 -8.54 -1.40 9.91
C GLY A 178 -8.49 -1.03 11.40
N ALA A 179 -9.29 -1.70 12.24
CA ALA A 179 -9.23 -1.52 13.69
C ALA A 179 -7.87 -1.95 14.26
N ALA A 180 -7.33 -3.09 13.82
CA ALA A 180 -6.01 -3.57 14.24
C ALA A 180 -4.90 -2.56 13.93
N GLY A 181 -4.89 -1.99 12.71
CA GLY A 181 -3.93 -0.96 12.33
C GLY A 181 -4.06 0.33 13.14
N LEU A 182 -5.28 0.80 13.39
CA LEU A 182 -5.51 2.00 14.20
C LEU A 182 -5.11 1.82 15.66
N VAL A 183 -5.49 0.70 16.27
CA VAL A 183 -5.12 0.37 17.65
C VAL A 183 -3.61 0.22 17.78
N GLY A 184 -2.96 -0.48 16.85
CA GLY A 184 -1.50 -0.63 16.86
C GLY A 184 -0.75 0.67 16.62
N THR A 185 -1.34 1.64 15.92
CA THR A 185 -0.77 2.99 15.74
C THR A 185 -0.94 3.84 16.99
N ALA A 186 -2.11 3.77 17.64
CA ALA A 186 -2.44 4.64 18.78
C ALA A 186 -1.77 4.20 20.10
N VAL A 187 -1.45 2.91 20.24
CA VAL A 187 -0.96 2.33 21.50
C VAL A 187 0.45 1.78 21.30
N PRO A 188 1.51 2.41 21.85
CA PRO A 188 2.89 1.98 21.65
C PRO A 188 3.15 0.51 22.02
N GLY A 189 2.52 0.02 23.09
CA GLY A 189 2.64 -1.39 23.52
C GLY A 189 1.98 -2.41 22.59
N LEU A 190 1.21 -1.96 21.58
CA LEU A 190 0.52 -2.79 20.61
C LEU A 190 1.01 -2.54 19.17
N ALA A 191 2.18 -1.91 18.98
CA ALA A 191 2.72 -1.63 17.66
C ALA A 191 2.78 -2.88 16.75
N ALA A 192 3.07 -4.05 17.31
CA ALA A 192 3.10 -5.31 16.56
C ALA A 192 1.73 -5.70 15.97
N VAL A 193 0.61 -5.29 16.57
CA VAL A 193 -0.75 -5.55 16.08
C VAL A 193 -0.97 -4.84 14.74
N SER A 194 -0.29 -3.72 14.50
CA SER A 194 -0.42 -2.99 13.24
C SER A 194 0.08 -3.77 12.02
N TYR A 195 0.97 -4.76 12.19
CA TYR A 195 1.41 -5.63 11.09
C TYR A 195 0.30 -6.53 10.55
N ILE A 196 -0.75 -6.79 11.34
CA ILE A 196 -1.95 -7.51 10.88
C ILE A 196 -2.63 -6.74 9.75
N PHE A 197 -2.59 -5.40 9.78
CA PHE A 197 -3.15 -4.57 8.72
C PHE A 197 -2.46 -4.83 7.38
N GLY A 198 -1.12 -4.83 7.34
CA GLY A 198 -0.37 -5.03 6.10
C GLY A 198 -0.67 -6.36 5.41
N LEU A 199 -0.63 -7.47 6.16
CA LEU A 199 -0.96 -8.80 5.63
C LEU A 199 -2.45 -8.93 5.30
N GLY A 200 -3.32 -8.36 6.14
CA GLY A 200 -4.75 -8.36 5.95
C GLY A 200 -5.18 -7.57 4.71
N ALA A 201 -4.52 -6.46 4.41
CA ALA A 201 -4.81 -5.61 3.27
C ALA A 201 -4.64 -6.37 1.95
N ILE A 202 -3.63 -7.24 1.85
CA ILE A 202 -3.41 -8.12 0.68
C ILE A 202 -4.65 -8.99 0.43
N VAL A 203 -5.11 -9.69 1.47
CA VAL A 203 -6.29 -10.56 1.40
C VAL A 203 -7.55 -9.75 1.06
N TRP A 204 -7.70 -8.58 1.67
CA TRP A 204 -8.84 -7.69 1.45
C TRP A 204 -8.88 -7.14 0.01
N TRP A 205 -7.74 -6.72 -0.54
CA TRP A 205 -7.62 -6.28 -1.93
C TRP A 205 -7.93 -7.40 -2.92
N LEU A 206 -7.42 -8.62 -2.70
CA LEU A 206 -7.74 -9.77 -3.54
C LEU A 206 -9.24 -10.08 -3.51
N ALA A 207 -9.87 -10.06 -2.32
CA ALA A 207 -11.30 -10.29 -2.17
C ALA A 207 -12.15 -9.23 -2.87
N LEU A 208 -11.81 -7.95 -2.72
CA LEU A 208 -12.46 -6.85 -3.45
C LEU A 208 -12.30 -7.00 -4.96
N GLY A 209 -11.07 -7.25 -5.42
CA GLY A 209 -10.73 -7.42 -6.82
C GLY A 209 -11.58 -8.52 -7.46
N TYR A 210 -11.62 -9.68 -6.82
CA TYR A 210 -12.46 -10.80 -7.24
C TYR A 210 -13.95 -10.43 -7.33
N CYS A 211 -14.50 -9.77 -6.32
CA CYS A 211 -15.90 -9.33 -6.32
C CYS A 211 -16.21 -8.33 -7.45
N MET A 212 -15.33 -7.36 -7.67
CA MET A 212 -15.51 -6.32 -8.69
C MET A 212 -15.39 -6.88 -10.13
N LEU A 213 -14.58 -7.92 -10.32
CA LEU A 213 -14.39 -8.58 -11.61
C LEU A 213 -15.51 -9.56 -11.96
N ARG A 214 -16.07 -10.29 -10.98
CA ARG A 214 -17.11 -11.32 -11.22
C ARG A 214 -18.47 -10.80 -11.68
N GLY A 215 -18.79 -9.52 -11.48
CA GLY A 215 -20.12 -8.95 -11.77
C GLY A 215 -20.54 -8.86 -13.25
N GLN A 216 -20.01 -9.71 -14.14
CA GLN A 216 -20.44 -9.84 -15.54
C GLN A 216 -21.09 -11.20 -15.87
N GLY A 217 -20.89 -12.25 -15.08
CA GLY A 217 -21.35 -13.61 -15.45
C GLY A 217 -22.85 -13.87 -15.29
N ALA A 218 -23.54 -13.21 -14.37
CA ALA A 218 -24.95 -13.52 -14.06
C ALA A 218 -25.97 -12.82 -14.97
N ALA A 219 -25.58 -11.77 -15.69
CA ALA A 219 -26.51 -11.02 -16.55
C ALA A 219 -26.47 -11.45 -18.03
N ALA A 220 -25.43 -12.19 -18.45
CA ALA A 220 -25.30 -12.69 -19.83
C ALA A 220 -25.92 -14.09 -20.01
N SER A 221 -25.97 -14.91 -18.95
CA SER A 221 -26.54 -16.26 -18.99
C SER A 221 -28.06 -16.32 -18.76
N ALA A 222 -28.72 -15.17 -18.53
CA ALA A 222 -30.17 -15.07 -18.37
C ALA A 222 -30.87 -14.54 -19.64
N LYS A 223 -30.16 -14.50 -20.76
CA LYS A 223 -30.64 -14.03 -22.07
C LYS A 223 -30.38 -15.00 -23.23
N GLU A 224 -29.95 -16.22 -22.94
CA GLU A 224 -30.00 -17.36 -23.86
C GLU A 224 -31.01 -18.38 -23.30
#